data_AF-A0A2V5KVM6-F1
#
_entry.id   AF-A0A2V5KVM6-F1
#
_cell.length_a   1.000
_cell.length_b   1.000
_cell.length_c   1.000
_cell.angle_alpha   90.00
_cell.angle_beta   90.00
_cell.angle_gamma   90.00
#
_symmetry.space_group_name_H-M   'P 1'
#
loop_
_entity.id
_entity.type
_entity.pdbx_description
1 polymer ?
#
loop_
_entity_poly.entity_id
_entity_poly.type
_entity_poly.pdbx_seq_one_letter_code
_entity_poly.pdbx_strand_id
1 'polypeptide(L)'
;ITPDTTLIIIERSLPTGAITPERQIGVQVWGKPFTNIWPDGKDLLTYYAGIFNGNGRNTTVNDNNNFMYVGRLELMPFKGKIFGQDSSLKLGGDVLNSRDDKGTNISQSLNLLVNADGSLSPFVLPGADERTAWSVDACFNLGPFDLIGEYFQEKVNGRTVNGVPPGFADFTTSGYYITAAYFLIPKKLQAAVRWEDLNPGQKGNDGIHSITGGLNYYIHGDDLKLMVNYIHTWSDFREANPQFGEDQFDEVIGRIQVMF
;
A
#
# COMPACT_ATOMS: atom_id res chain seq x y z
N ILE A 1 2.44 -7.47 7.34
CA ILE A 1 1.27 -6.89 6.66
C ILE A 1 0.22 -6.54 7.72
N THR A 2 -0.31 -5.31 7.70
CA THR A 2 -1.34 -4.84 8.65
C THR A 2 -2.74 -5.26 8.18
N PRO A 3 -3.53 -5.99 9.00
CA PRO A 3 -4.93 -6.31 8.69
C PRO A 3 -5.81 -5.07 8.52
N ASP A 4 -6.85 -5.16 7.68
CA ASP A 4 -7.82 -4.07 7.46
C ASP A 4 -8.50 -3.63 8.76
N THR A 5 -8.76 -4.59 9.65
CA THR A 5 -9.43 -4.37 10.94
C THR A 5 -8.57 -3.59 11.93
N THR A 6 -7.25 -3.54 11.74
CA THR A 6 -6.31 -2.88 12.65
C THR A 6 -5.72 -1.60 12.05
N LEU A 7 -6.27 -1.11 10.93
CA LEU A 7 -5.82 0.16 10.35
C LEU A 7 -6.06 1.32 11.32
N ILE A 8 -5.09 2.24 11.36
CA ILE A 8 -5.11 3.48 12.15
C ILE A 8 -5.96 4.56 11.46
N ILE A 9 -5.85 4.66 10.14
CA ILE A 9 -6.70 5.49 9.27
C ILE A 9 -7.71 4.56 8.60
N ILE A 10 -8.89 5.07 8.28
CA ILE A 10 -10.01 4.27 7.76
C ILE A 10 -9.59 3.59 6.44
N GLU A 11 -9.09 4.36 5.47
CA GLU A 11 -8.62 3.82 4.19
C GLU A 11 -7.11 3.56 4.16
N ARG A 12 -6.71 2.63 3.28
CA ARG A 12 -5.30 2.45 2.92
C ARG A 12 -4.78 3.66 2.14
N SER A 13 -3.47 3.74 2.03
CA SER A 13 -2.77 4.75 1.24
C SER A 13 -3.18 4.83 -0.21
N LEU A 14 -3.10 6.03 -0.79
CA LEU A 14 -3.00 6.27 -2.23
C LEU A 14 -1.96 5.32 -2.86
N PRO A 15 -0.66 5.32 -2.47
CA PRO A 15 0.31 4.42 -3.09
C PRO A 15 0.07 2.93 -2.81
N THR A 16 -0.55 2.58 -1.69
CA THR A 16 -0.89 1.19 -1.39
C THR A 16 -2.02 0.72 -2.29
N GLY A 17 -3.06 1.53 -2.49
CA GLY A 17 -4.17 1.22 -3.40
C GLY A 17 -3.76 1.19 -4.87
N ALA A 18 -2.80 2.04 -5.26
CA ALA A 18 -2.29 2.13 -6.62
C ALA A 18 -1.28 1.02 -6.98
N ILE A 19 -0.33 0.70 -6.10
CA ILE A 19 0.91 -0.01 -6.48
C ILE A 19 0.97 -1.43 -5.90
N THR A 20 0.27 -1.71 -4.79
CA THR A 20 0.37 -3.04 -4.18
C THR A 20 -0.54 -4.06 -4.86
N PRO A 21 -0.05 -5.26 -5.19
CA PRO A 21 -0.89 -6.32 -5.71
C PRO A 21 -1.92 -6.76 -4.67
N GLU A 22 -3.14 -7.00 -5.13
CA GLU A 22 -4.18 -7.59 -4.31
C GLU A 22 -4.09 -9.12 -4.24
N ARG A 23 -5.17 -9.77 -3.76
CA ARG A 23 -5.26 -11.23 -3.60
C ARG A 23 -4.95 -11.95 -4.91
N GLN A 24 -4.14 -12.99 -4.80
CA GLN A 24 -3.72 -13.84 -5.90
C GLN A 24 -3.95 -15.31 -5.60
N ILE A 25 -3.90 -16.13 -6.64
CA ILE A 25 -3.81 -17.59 -6.51
C ILE A 25 -2.34 -17.98 -6.66
N GLY A 26 -1.81 -18.74 -5.71
CA GLY A 26 -0.41 -19.13 -5.75
C GLY A 26 0.04 -19.94 -4.55
N VAL A 27 1.36 -20.10 -4.43
CA VAL A 27 2.03 -20.79 -3.32
C VAL A 27 3.07 -19.84 -2.72
N GLN A 28 3.10 -19.79 -1.39
CA GLN A 28 4.06 -18.98 -0.65
C GLN A 28 4.75 -19.83 0.42
N VAL A 29 6.05 -19.63 0.56
CA VAL A 29 6.83 -20.08 1.72
C VAL A 29 7.22 -18.87 2.57
N TRP A 30 7.23 -19.06 3.88
CA TRP A 30 7.69 -18.04 4.81
C TRP A 30 8.33 -18.68 6.03
N GLY A 31 9.17 -17.93 6.75
CA GLY A 31 9.80 -18.45 7.96
C GLY A 31 10.64 -17.45 8.73
N LYS A 32 10.98 -17.85 9.96
CA LYS A 32 11.86 -17.14 10.90
C LYS A 32 13.11 -17.99 11.16
N PRO A 33 14.20 -17.81 10.39
CA PRO A 33 15.33 -18.74 10.39
C PRO A 33 16.04 -18.85 11.75
N PHE A 34 15.95 -17.81 12.59
CA PHE A 34 16.62 -17.78 13.90
C PHE A 34 15.85 -18.48 15.02
N THR A 35 14.59 -18.90 14.80
CA THR A 35 13.69 -19.39 15.84
C THR A 35 14.30 -20.47 16.74
N ASN A 36 15.01 -21.43 16.16
CA ASN A 36 15.56 -22.59 16.88
C ASN A 36 17.07 -22.49 17.16
N ILE A 37 17.77 -21.55 16.53
CA ILE A 37 19.24 -21.43 16.60
C ILE A 37 19.71 -20.24 17.43
N TRP A 38 18.86 -19.22 17.62
CA TRP A 38 19.15 -18.06 18.45
C TRP A 38 17.87 -17.58 19.16
N PRO A 39 17.55 -18.15 20.34
CA PRO A 39 16.30 -17.86 21.05
C PRO A 39 16.08 -16.38 21.37
N ASP A 40 17.13 -15.66 21.76
CA ASP A 40 17.06 -14.23 22.10
C ASP A 40 16.83 -13.36 20.85
N GLY A 41 17.25 -13.82 19.67
CA GLY A 41 17.11 -13.16 18.38
C GLY A 41 16.06 -13.80 17.47
N LYS A 42 15.17 -14.64 17.99
CA LYS A 42 14.27 -15.50 17.19
C LYS A 42 13.38 -14.74 16.21
N ASP A 43 13.03 -13.50 16.53
CA ASP A 43 12.15 -12.63 15.75
C ASP A 43 12.92 -11.62 14.89
N LEU A 44 14.26 -11.67 14.87
CA LEU A 44 15.09 -10.69 14.17
C LEU A 44 14.81 -10.64 12.68
N LEU A 45 14.62 -11.79 12.03
CA LEU A 45 14.42 -11.88 10.59
C LEU A 45 13.20 -12.75 10.29
N THR A 46 12.35 -12.26 9.39
CA THR A 46 11.29 -13.05 8.74
C THR A 46 11.44 -12.91 7.23
N TYR A 47 11.33 -14.01 6.49
CA TYR A 47 11.31 -13.98 5.03
C TYR A 47 9.98 -14.51 4.50
N TYR A 48 9.61 -14.02 3.32
CA TYR A 48 8.48 -14.49 2.53
C TYR A 48 8.93 -14.59 1.07
N ALA A 49 8.56 -15.68 0.40
CA ALA A 49 8.77 -15.83 -1.03
C ALA A 49 7.56 -16.56 -1.62
N GLY A 50 7.02 -16.07 -2.74
CA GLY A 50 5.84 -16.64 -3.35
C GLY A 50 5.82 -16.52 -4.86
N ILE A 51 5.08 -17.45 -5.47
CA ILE A 51 4.78 -17.51 -6.90
C ILE A 51 3.26 -17.51 -7.04
N PHE A 52 2.76 -16.60 -7.87
CA PHE A 52 1.34 -16.31 -8.00
C PHE A 52 0.96 -16.15 -9.48
N ASN A 53 -0.33 -16.21 -9.80
CA ASN A 53 -0.81 -16.00 -11.17
C ASN A 53 -0.62 -14.55 -11.65
N GLY A 54 -0.79 -13.54 -10.79
CA GLY A 54 -0.60 -12.12 -11.15
C GLY A 54 -1.88 -11.39 -11.55
N ASN A 55 -2.97 -12.11 -11.83
CA ASN A 55 -4.22 -11.55 -12.37
C ASN A 55 -5.22 -11.05 -11.31
N GLY A 56 -4.84 -11.05 -10.04
CA GLY A 56 -5.64 -10.51 -8.95
C GLY A 56 -6.92 -11.29 -8.63
N ARG A 57 -7.89 -10.59 -8.01
CA ARG A 57 -9.15 -11.19 -7.52
C ARG A 57 -10.02 -11.74 -8.63
N ASN A 58 -10.83 -12.74 -8.28
CA ASN A 58 -11.89 -13.32 -9.12
C ASN A 58 -11.42 -13.91 -10.45
N THR A 59 -10.14 -14.21 -10.57
CA THR A 59 -9.55 -14.88 -11.73
C THR A 59 -9.21 -16.33 -11.37
N THR A 60 -9.68 -17.29 -12.16
CA THR A 60 -9.41 -18.73 -11.96
C THR A 60 -8.49 -19.34 -13.02
N VAL A 61 -8.12 -18.56 -14.03
CA VAL A 61 -7.26 -18.98 -15.15
C VAL A 61 -6.16 -17.95 -15.30
N ASN A 62 -4.92 -18.40 -15.42
CA ASN A 62 -3.79 -17.50 -15.69
C ASN A 62 -3.97 -16.88 -17.08
N ASP A 63 -3.74 -15.57 -17.21
CA ASP A 63 -3.87 -14.88 -18.49
C ASP A 63 -2.83 -15.34 -19.51
N ASN A 64 -1.67 -15.81 -19.04
CA ASN A 64 -0.59 -16.35 -19.86
C ASN A 64 0.20 -17.48 -19.15
N ASN A 65 1.39 -17.82 -19.67
CA ASN A 65 2.28 -18.86 -19.12
C ASN A 65 3.38 -18.32 -18.18
N ASN A 66 3.31 -17.05 -17.79
CA ASN A 66 4.22 -16.42 -16.83
C ASN A 66 3.56 -16.38 -15.44
N PHE A 67 4.38 -16.22 -14.40
CA PHE A 67 3.91 -16.04 -13.04
C PHE A 67 4.41 -14.72 -12.46
N MET A 68 3.70 -14.22 -11.47
CA MET A 68 4.18 -13.17 -10.60
C MET A 68 5.04 -13.76 -9.49
N TYR A 69 6.22 -13.19 -9.29
CA TYR A 69 7.16 -13.55 -8.23
C TYR A 69 7.21 -12.43 -7.21
N VAL A 70 7.09 -12.78 -5.93
CA VAL A 70 7.12 -11.81 -4.82
C VAL A 70 8.09 -12.29 -3.75
N GLY A 71 8.91 -11.37 -3.24
CA GLY A 71 9.79 -11.60 -2.10
C GLY A 71 9.67 -10.48 -1.09
N ARG A 72 9.69 -10.82 0.20
CA ARG A 72 9.74 -9.86 1.31
C ARG A 72 10.73 -10.29 2.37
N LEU A 73 11.47 -9.32 2.91
CA LEU A 73 12.24 -9.47 4.13
C LEU A 73 11.72 -8.50 5.18
N GLU A 74 11.56 -8.98 6.41
CA GLU A 74 11.28 -8.16 7.57
C GLU A 74 12.40 -8.31 8.60
N LEU A 75 12.96 -7.19 9.03
CA LEU A 75 13.95 -7.11 10.08
C LEU A 75 13.35 -6.44 11.32
N MET A 76 13.49 -7.07 12.49
CA MET A 76 13.12 -6.48 13.78
C MET A 76 14.39 -6.23 14.61
N PRO A 77 15.18 -5.18 14.28
CA PRO A 77 16.46 -4.92 14.95
C PRO A 77 16.29 -4.58 16.44
N PHE A 78 15.09 -4.15 16.86
CA PHE A 78 14.82 -3.78 18.23
C PHE A 78 13.40 -4.14 18.65
N LYS A 79 13.29 -4.75 19.83
CA LYS A 79 12.04 -4.94 20.59
C LYS A 79 12.39 -5.00 22.06
N GLY A 80 11.87 -4.07 22.85
CA GLY A 80 12.23 -3.92 24.25
C GLY A 80 11.57 -2.71 24.88
N LYS A 81 12.33 -1.98 25.70
CA LYS A 81 11.85 -0.77 26.36
C LYS A 81 12.73 0.43 26.04
N ILE A 82 12.09 1.57 25.76
CA ILE A 82 12.72 2.89 25.66
C ILE A 82 12.01 3.79 26.68
N PHE A 83 12.77 4.44 27.56
CA PHE A 83 12.22 5.25 28.66
C PHE A 83 11.18 4.50 29.53
N GLY A 84 11.38 3.19 29.73
CA GLY A 84 10.46 2.32 30.46
C GLY A 84 9.20 1.88 29.70
N GLN A 85 8.95 2.47 28.54
CA GLN A 85 7.81 2.17 27.68
C GLN A 85 8.14 1.06 26.69
N ASP A 86 7.18 0.20 26.40
CA ASP A 86 7.35 -0.85 25.39
C ASP A 86 7.59 -0.19 24.04
N SER A 87 8.55 -0.72 23.28
CA SER A 87 8.96 -0.13 22.01
C SER A 87 9.53 -1.19 21.08
N SER A 88 9.35 -0.98 19.78
CA SER A 88 9.92 -1.83 18.74
C SER A 88 10.16 -1.05 17.46
N LEU A 89 11.16 -1.48 16.70
CA LEU A 89 11.38 -1.06 15.33
C LEU A 89 11.32 -2.29 14.44
N LYS A 90 10.47 -2.24 13.42
CA LYS A 90 10.44 -3.21 12.33
C LYS A 90 10.74 -2.48 11.03
N LEU A 91 11.58 -3.07 10.21
CA LEU A 91 11.91 -2.62 8.87
C LEU A 91 11.49 -3.72 7.90
N GLY A 92 11.04 -3.35 6.72
CA GLY A 92 10.67 -4.28 5.67
C GLY A 92 11.16 -3.82 4.31
N GLY A 93 11.29 -4.78 3.41
CA GLY A 93 11.55 -4.52 2.01
C GLY A 93 10.95 -5.61 1.14
N ASP A 94 10.39 -5.21 0.01
CA ASP A 94 9.70 -6.09 -0.92
C ASP A 94 10.25 -5.93 -2.33
N VAL A 95 10.13 -7.02 -3.10
CA VAL A 95 10.38 -7.04 -4.54
C VAL A 95 9.28 -7.83 -5.23
N LEU A 96 8.94 -7.39 -6.44
CA LEU A 96 7.96 -8.03 -7.29
C LEU A 96 8.42 -8.02 -8.74
N ASN A 97 8.14 -9.11 -9.46
CA ASN A 97 8.19 -9.15 -10.91
C ASN A 97 6.94 -9.86 -11.44
N SER A 98 6.30 -9.30 -12.48
CA SER A 98 5.20 -9.94 -13.20
C SER A 98 5.29 -9.67 -14.69
N ARG A 99 4.62 -10.53 -15.47
CA ARG A 99 4.42 -10.36 -16.90
C ARG A 99 2.98 -10.68 -17.20
N ASP A 100 2.18 -9.64 -17.43
CA ASP A 100 0.75 -9.78 -17.55
C ASP A 100 0.33 -9.51 -19.01
N ASP A 101 -0.80 -10.09 -19.42
CA ASP A 101 -1.39 -9.88 -20.74
C ASP A 101 -2.46 -8.77 -20.70
N LYS A 102 -2.91 -8.36 -21.88
CA LYS A 102 -3.96 -7.37 -22.05
C LYS A 102 -5.20 -7.72 -21.20
N GLY A 103 -5.72 -6.72 -20.48
CA GLY A 103 -6.92 -6.87 -19.67
C GLY A 103 -6.66 -7.22 -18.21
N THR A 104 -5.42 -7.53 -17.83
CA THR A 104 -5.06 -7.67 -16.41
C THR A 104 -5.12 -6.30 -15.72
N ASN A 105 -5.78 -6.25 -14.57
CA ASN A 105 -5.87 -5.05 -13.74
C ASN A 105 -4.74 -5.06 -12.70
N ILE A 106 -3.81 -4.12 -12.83
CA ILE A 106 -2.60 -4.02 -12.00
C ILE A 106 -2.77 -3.11 -10.77
N SER A 107 -3.95 -2.51 -10.60
CA SER A 107 -4.26 -1.56 -9.49
C SER A 107 -5.73 -1.69 -9.06
N GLN A 108 -6.10 -2.90 -8.60
CA GLN A 108 -7.49 -3.26 -8.29
C GLN A 108 -8.11 -2.43 -7.16
N SER A 109 -7.29 -1.94 -6.23
CA SER A 109 -7.73 -1.20 -5.04
C SER A 109 -7.72 0.31 -5.19
N LEU A 110 -7.81 0.81 -6.43
CA LEU A 110 -8.18 2.19 -6.78
C LEU A 110 -7.00 3.16 -6.91
N ASN A 111 -7.03 3.87 -8.06
CA ASN A 111 -6.48 5.21 -8.33
C ASN A 111 -5.19 5.37 -9.17
N LEU A 112 -4.73 4.34 -9.88
CA LEU A 112 -3.51 4.45 -10.70
C LEU A 112 -3.69 5.10 -12.09
N LEU A 113 -4.81 4.87 -12.79
CA LEU A 113 -5.03 5.45 -14.12
C LEU A 113 -5.51 6.90 -14.00
N VAL A 114 -4.78 7.84 -14.61
CA VAL A 114 -5.18 9.25 -14.69
C VAL A 114 -6.04 9.47 -15.94
N ASN A 115 -7.35 9.65 -15.75
CA ASN A 115 -8.29 9.87 -16.84
C ASN A 115 -8.13 11.26 -17.46
N ALA A 116 -8.74 11.46 -18.64
CA ALA A 116 -8.62 12.72 -19.38
C ALA A 116 -9.10 13.95 -18.60
N ASP A 117 -10.05 13.76 -17.69
CA ASP A 117 -10.62 14.77 -16.78
C ASP A 117 -9.91 14.85 -15.41
N GLY A 118 -8.78 14.16 -15.26
CA GLY A 118 -8.02 14.11 -14.01
C GLY A 118 -8.63 13.24 -12.92
N SER A 119 -9.77 12.58 -13.16
CA SER A 119 -10.27 11.56 -12.24
C SER A 119 -9.35 10.33 -12.26
N LEU A 120 -9.33 9.58 -11.16
CA LEU A 120 -8.51 8.39 -11.04
C LEU A 120 -9.35 7.12 -11.13
N SER A 121 -8.81 6.08 -11.75
CA SER A 121 -9.46 4.77 -11.84
C SER A 121 -8.43 3.63 -11.76
N PRO A 122 -8.86 2.36 -11.64
CA PRO A 122 -7.95 1.23 -11.83
C PRO A 122 -7.29 1.25 -13.22
N PHE A 123 -6.03 0.83 -13.29
CA PHE A 123 -5.28 0.65 -14.53
C PHE A 123 -5.46 -0.79 -15.03
N VAL A 124 -6.27 -0.94 -16.07
CA VAL A 124 -6.42 -2.18 -16.83
C VAL A 124 -5.48 -2.12 -18.03
N LEU A 125 -4.56 -3.07 -18.12
CA LEU A 125 -3.52 -3.10 -19.14
C LEU A 125 -4.10 -3.06 -20.57
N PRO A 126 -3.82 -2.01 -21.38
CA PRO A 126 -4.29 -1.91 -22.77
C PRO A 126 -3.63 -2.92 -23.72
N GLY A 127 -2.47 -3.45 -23.33
CA GLY A 127 -1.71 -4.53 -23.97
C GLY A 127 -0.80 -5.22 -22.97
N ALA A 128 -0.06 -6.24 -23.42
CA ALA A 128 0.81 -7.00 -22.52
C ALA A 128 1.93 -6.14 -21.93
N ASP A 129 2.33 -6.44 -20.70
CA ASP A 129 3.34 -5.69 -19.95
C ASP A 129 4.37 -6.60 -19.26
N GLU A 130 5.49 -6.02 -18.87
CA GLU A 130 6.39 -6.55 -17.85
C GLU A 130 6.59 -5.49 -16.77
N ARG A 131 6.31 -5.88 -15.53
CA ARG A 131 6.39 -4.98 -14.39
C ARG A 131 7.34 -5.47 -13.32
N THR A 132 8.04 -4.52 -12.73
CA THR A 132 8.96 -4.75 -11.61
C THR A 132 8.70 -3.70 -10.55
N ALA A 133 8.45 -4.14 -9.32
CA ALA A 133 8.21 -3.23 -8.20
C ALA A 133 9.13 -3.54 -7.02
N TRP A 134 9.35 -2.53 -6.19
CA TRP A 134 10.01 -2.66 -4.92
C TRP A 134 9.42 -1.68 -3.90
N SER A 135 9.55 -2.01 -2.62
CA SER A 135 9.16 -1.13 -1.53
C SER A 135 10.10 -1.28 -0.34
N VAL A 136 10.08 -0.25 0.51
CA VAL A 136 10.67 -0.29 1.84
C VAL A 136 9.68 0.26 2.85
N ASP A 137 9.62 -0.36 4.02
CA ASP A 137 8.75 0.05 5.12
C ASP A 137 9.48 0.13 6.46
N ALA A 138 8.99 1.00 7.34
CA ALA A 138 9.38 1.07 8.73
C ALA A 138 8.14 1.22 9.61
N CYS A 139 8.08 0.44 10.68
CA CYS A 139 7.09 0.57 11.74
C CYS A 139 7.81 0.73 13.08
N PHE A 140 7.62 1.86 13.72
CA PHE A 140 8.15 2.18 15.03
C PHE A 140 7.01 2.38 16.02
N ASN A 141 7.11 1.74 17.18
CA ASN A 141 6.22 1.98 18.31
C ASN A 141 7.04 2.44 19.52
N LEU A 142 6.50 3.40 20.27
CA LEU A 142 7.02 3.88 21.55
C LEU A 142 5.87 4.16 22.51
N GLY A 143 5.51 3.15 23.30
CA GLY A 143 4.39 3.22 24.23
C GLY A 143 3.08 3.58 23.50
N PRO A 144 2.46 4.74 23.80
CA PRO A 144 1.23 5.18 23.16
C PRO A 144 1.42 5.72 21.73
N PHE A 145 2.67 5.88 21.26
CA PHE A 145 3.00 6.47 19.97
C PHE A 145 3.32 5.39 18.93
N ASP A 146 2.77 5.55 17.72
CA ASP A 146 3.07 4.76 16.54
C ASP A 146 3.54 5.66 15.40
N LEU A 147 4.54 5.22 14.65
CA LEU A 147 5.02 5.84 13.43
C LEU A 147 5.24 4.77 12.36
N ILE A 148 4.57 4.92 11.23
CA ILE A 148 4.68 4.02 10.08
C ILE A 148 5.07 4.85 8.87
N GLY A 149 6.02 4.37 8.08
CA GLY A 149 6.35 4.97 6.79
C GLY A 149 6.62 3.89 5.76
N GLU A 150 6.11 4.07 4.56
CA GLU A 150 6.34 3.15 3.43
C GLU A 150 6.58 3.95 2.14
N TYR A 151 7.48 3.46 1.30
CA TYR A 151 7.72 3.96 -0.05
C TYR A 151 7.61 2.80 -1.04
N PHE A 152 7.00 3.06 -2.19
CA PHE A 152 6.78 2.11 -3.27
C PHE A 152 7.25 2.69 -4.60
N GLN A 153 7.74 1.82 -5.48
CA GLN A 153 7.94 2.13 -6.88
C GLN A 153 7.64 0.90 -7.74
N GLU A 154 6.96 1.11 -8.85
CA GLU A 154 6.74 0.11 -9.89
C GLU A 154 7.06 0.69 -11.26
N LYS A 155 7.81 -0.07 -12.06
CA LYS A 155 8.02 0.19 -13.48
C LYS A 155 7.11 -0.73 -14.28
N VAL A 156 6.36 -0.17 -15.20
CA VAL A 156 5.45 -0.90 -16.10
C VAL A 156 5.91 -0.65 -17.53
N ASN A 157 6.43 -1.70 -18.18
CA ASN A 157 6.93 -1.62 -19.54
C ASN A 157 6.07 -2.45 -20.48
N GLY A 158 5.64 -1.86 -21.58
CA GLY A 158 4.89 -2.56 -22.60
C GLY A 158 5.71 -3.65 -23.29
N ARG A 159 5.09 -4.81 -23.53
CA ARG A 159 5.69 -5.92 -24.29
C ARG A 159 5.00 -6.12 -25.64
N THR A 160 5.80 -6.35 -26.67
CA THR A 160 5.29 -6.88 -27.95
C THR A 160 5.10 -8.39 -27.82
N VAL A 161 3.87 -8.86 -27.97
CA VAL A 161 3.52 -10.29 -27.90
C VAL A 161 2.84 -10.69 -29.20
N ASN A 162 3.34 -11.74 -29.86
CA ASN A 162 2.81 -12.23 -31.15
C ASN A 162 2.71 -11.13 -32.23
N GLY A 163 3.65 -10.19 -32.25
CA GLY A 163 3.67 -9.08 -33.21
C GLY A 163 2.69 -7.94 -32.90
N VAL A 164 1.95 -8.00 -31.80
CA VAL A 164 1.04 -6.94 -31.34
C VAL A 164 1.80 -6.02 -30.37
N PRO A 165 1.94 -4.72 -30.67
CA PRO A 165 2.58 -3.77 -29.76
C PRO A 165 1.71 -3.48 -28.52
N PRO A 166 2.30 -3.05 -27.40
CA PRO A 166 1.62 -2.91 -26.10
C PRO A 166 0.49 -1.87 -26.05
N GLY A 167 0.43 -0.90 -26.96
CA GLY A 167 -0.69 0.06 -27.03
C GLY A 167 -0.75 1.08 -25.89
N PHE A 168 0.27 1.14 -25.03
CA PHE A 168 0.46 2.19 -24.01
C PHE A 168 1.96 2.54 -23.93
N ALA A 169 2.27 3.70 -23.35
CA ALA A 169 3.64 4.13 -23.11
C ALA A 169 4.15 3.56 -21.77
N ASP A 170 5.41 3.15 -21.73
CA ASP A 170 6.06 2.75 -20.48
C ASP A 170 5.96 3.87 -19.45
N PHE A 171 5.70 3.50 -18.19
CA PHE A 171 5.61 4.45 -17.09
C PHE A 171 6.21 3.90 -15.81
N THR A 172 6.54 4.80 -14.88
CA THR A 172 7.00 4.46 -13.54
C THR A 172 6.09 5.16 -12.55
N THR A 173 5.37 4.38 -11.76
CA THR A 173 4.56 4.89 -10.64
C THR A 173 5.35 4.76 -9.35
N SER A 174 5.19 5.73 -8.45
CA SER A 174 5.82 5.73 -7.14
C SER A 174 5.01 6.52 -6.15
N GLY A 175 5.19 6.24 -4.87
CA GLY A 175 4.59 7.08 -3.84
C GLY A 175 5.00 6.64 -2.45
N TYR A 176 4.64 7.44 -1.47
CA TYR A 176 4.94 7.15 -0.08
C TYR A 176 3.80 7.58 0.83
N TYR A 177 3.84 7.09 2.05
CA TYR A 177 3.06 7.66 3.12
C TYR A 177 3.82 7.62 4.44
N ILE A 178 3.44 8.52 5.35
CA ILE A 178 3.86 8.52 6.73
C ILE A 178 2.61 8.67 7.60
N THR A 179 2.38 7.73 8.50
CA THR A 179 1.30 7.75 9.50
C THR A 179 1.90 7.88 10.88
N ALA A 180 1.48 8.88 11.64
CA ALA A 180 1.79 9.01 13.06
C ALA A 180 0.50 8.93 13.87
N ALA A 181 0.53 8.19 14.98
CA ALA A 181 -0.62 8.08 15.88
C ALA A 181 -0.21 8.11 17.34
N TYR A 182 -1.11 8.58 18.19
CA TYR A 182 -0.88 8.69 19.62
C TYR A 182 -2.16 8.42 20.42
N PHE A 183 -2.09 7.53 21.41
CA PHE A 183 -3.18 7.33 22.36
C PHE A 183 -3.27 8.49 23.36
N LEU A 184 -4.20 9.42 23.10
CA LEU A 184 -4.57 10.51 24.02
C LEU A 184 -5.14 9.98 25.34
N ILE A 185 -5.93 8.91 25.28
CA ILE A 185 -6.38 8.13 26.43
C ILE A 185 -5.94 6.69 26.19
N PRO A 186 -5.10 6.10 27.06
CA PRO A 186 -4.54 4.77 26.85
C PRO A 186 -5.60 3.75 26.45
N LYS A 187 -5.42 3.11 25.29
CA LYS A 187 -6.28 2.07 24.72
C LYS A 187 -7.74 2.46 24.46
N LYS A 188 -8.09 3.75 24.53
CA LYS A 188 -9.48 4.23 24.37
C LYS A 188 -9.63 5.29 23.30
N LEU A 189 -8.75 6.29 23.28
CA LEU A 189 -8.83 7.39 22.32
C LEU A 189 -7.47 7.60 21.70
N GLN A 190 -7.39 7.47 20.38
CA GLN A 190 -6.19 7.68 19.59
C GLN A 190 -6.44 8.79 18.58
N ALA A 191 -5.48 9.71 18.46
CA ALA A 191 -5.41 10.66 17.36
C ALA A 191 -4.36 10.17 16.36
N ALA A 192 -4.62 10.41 15.08
CA ALA A 192 -3.73 10.02 14.00
C ALA A 192 -3.64 11.11 12.93
N VAL A 193 -2.49 11.19 12.28
CA VAL A 193 -2.27 12.00 11.09
C VAL A 193 -1.52 11.18 10.07
N ARG A 194 -1.86 11.37 8.79
CA ARG A 194 -1.20 10.72 7.68
C ARG A 194 -0.94 11.71 6.56
N TRP A 195 0.29 11.72 6.07
CA TRP A 195 0.69 12.45 4.87
C TRP A 195 1.04 11.43 3.79
N GLU A 196 0.56 11.64 2.58
CA GLU A 196 0.78 10.72 1.48
C GLU A 196 0.91 11.43 0.13
N ASP A 197 1.67 10.80 -0.75
CA ASP A 197 1.92 11.23 -2.13
C ASP A 197 1.86 10.00 -3.03
N LEU A 198 1.27 10.18 -4.20
CA LEU A 198 1.25 9.24 -5.31
C LEU A 198 1.58 10.00 -6.59
N ASN A 199 2.62 9.55 -7.27
CA ASN A 199 2.91 9.87 -8.66
C ASN A 199 2.51 8.68 -9.54
N PRO A 200 1.39 8.75 -10.29
CA PRO A 200 1.00 7.74 -11.27
C PRO A 200 2.01 7.59 -12.41
N GLY A 201 2.67 8.67 -12.81
CA GLY A 201 3.74 8.69 -13.80
C GLY A 201 3.30 8.50 -15.25
N GLN A 202 2.02 8.70 -15.55
CA GLN A 202 1.42 8.48 -16.88
C GLN A 202 1.30 9.78 -17.69
N LYS A 203 1.24 10.93 -17.01
CA LYS A 203 1.11 12.26 -17.61
C LYS A 203 2.08 13.24 -16.94
N GLY A 204 2.28 14.40 -17.56
CA GLY A 204 3.01 15.49 -16.91
C GLY A 204 2.20 16.09 -15.77
N ASN A 205 2.84 16.31 -14.63
CA ASN A 205 2.24 16.86 -13.41
C ASN A 205 0.97 16.10 -12.98
N ASP A 206 1.06 14.79 -12.76
CA ASP A 206 -0.09 13.96 -12.39
C ASP A 206 -0.07 13.47 -10.93
N GLY A 207 0.75 14.10 -10.09
CA GLY A 207 0.82 13.82 -8.66
C GLY A 207 -0.49 14.08 -7.92
N ILE A 208 -0.75 13.25 -6.92
CA ILE A 208 -1.85 13.40 -5.97
C ILE A 208 -1.29 13.28 -4.56
N HIS A 209 -1.57 14.28 -3.73
CA HIS A 209 -1.08 14.37 -2.35
C HIS A 209 -2.27 14.50 -1.41
N SER A 210 -2.21 13.86 -0.25
CA SER A 210 -3.26 14.01 0.76
C SER A 210 -2.69 14.14 2.16
N ILE A 211 -3.39 14.92 2.99
CA ILE A 211 -3.25 14.89 4.43
C ILE A 211 -4.56 14.41 5.06
N THR A 212 -4.46 13.41 5.93
CA THR A 212 -5.58 12.85 6.67
C THR A 212 -5.40 13.08 8.16
N GLY A 213 -6.39 13.69 8.82
CA GLY A 213 -6.50 13.76 10.27
C GLY A 213 -7.57 12.80 10.77
N GLY A 214 -7.26 12.00 11.81
CA GLY A 214 -8.15 10.95 12.29
C GLY A 214 -8.29 10.88 13.81
N LEU A 215 -9.47 10.48 14.27
CA LEU A 215 -9.74 10.10 15.66
C LEU A 215 -10.36 8.70 15.71
N ASN A 216 -9.80 7.85 16.58
CA ASN A 216 -10.26 6.49 16.81
C ASN A 216 -10.68 6.32 18.27
N TYR A 217 -11.91 5.86 18.49
CA TYR A 217 -12.45 5.53 19.80
C TYR A 217 -12.68 4.03 19.94
N TYR A 218 -11.89 3.38 20.79
CA TYR A 218 -11.87 1.94 21.03
C TYR A 218 -12.78 1.60 22.19
N ILE A 219 -13.90 0.95 21.90
CA ILE A 219 -14.85 0.47 22.92
C ILE A 219 -14.41 -0.91 23.42
N HIS A 220 -13.97 -1.78 22.50
CA HIS A 220 -13.40 -3.09 22.80
C HIS A 220 -12.25 -3.43 21.85
N GLY A 221 -11.11 -2.74 21.99
CA GLY A 221 -9.98 -2.92 21.06
C GLY A 221 -10.41 -2.75 19.61
N ASP A 222 -9.79 -3.47 18.69
CA ASP A 222 -10.18 -3.47 17.28
C ASP A 222 -11.48 -4.24 17.01
N ASP A 223 -12.06 -4.95 17.98
CA ASP A 223 -13.30 -5.69 17.77
C ASP A 223 -14.53 -4.77 17.74
N LEU A 224 -14.48 -3.66 18.48
CA LEU A 224 -15.51 -2.63 18.47
C LEU A 224 -14.88 -1.24 18.59
N LYS A 225 -14.86 -0.49 17.48
CA LYS A 225 -14.33 0.88 17.44
C LYS A 225 -15.12 1.80 16.52
N LEU A 226 -15.07 3.09 16.85
CA LEU A 226 -15.57 4.20 16.05
C LEU A 226 -14.40 4.98 15.51
N MET A 227 -14.44 5.37 14.24
CA MET A 227 -13.39 6.16 13.60
C MET A 227 -14.02 7.31 12.82
N VAL A 228 -13.35 8.46 12.81
CA VAL A 228 -13.67 9.58 11.92
C VAL A 228 -12.38 10.11 11.33
N ASN A 229 -12.36 10.34 10.02
CA ASN A 229 -11.23 10.95 9.33
C ASN A 229 -11.72 12.15 8.52
N TYR A 230 -10.91 13.20 8.52
CA TYR A 230 -10.98 14.30 7.56
C TYR A 230 -9.78 14.17 6.64
N ILE A 231 -10.01 14.24 5.34
CA ILE A 231 -9.02 14.06 4.28
C ILE A 231 -9.05 15.31 3.42
N HIS A 232 -7.89 15.92 3.23
CA HIS A 232 -7.71 16.98 2.25
C HIS A 232 -6.72 16.50 1.19
N THR A 233 -7.08 16.67 -0.08
CA THR A 233 -6.34 16.12 -1.23
C THR A 233 -6.07 17.21 -2.26
N TRP A 234 -4.85 17.23 -2.80
CA TRP A 234 -4.41 18.08 -3.91
C TRP A 234 -4.14 17.24 -5.16
N SER A 235 -4.46 17.79 -6.34
CA SER A 235 -4.20 17.17 -7.64
C SER A 235 -3.38 18.11 -8.53
N ASP A 236 -2.11 17.76 -8.74
CA ASP A 236 -1.20 18.50 -9.62
C ASP A 236 -1.73 18.53 -11.07
N PHE A 237 -2.44 17.47 -11.48
CA PHE A 237 -3.01 17.39 -12.83
C PHE A 237 -4.08 18.46 -13.04
N ARG A 238 -4.97 18.64 -12.06
CA ARG A 238 -6.05 19.62 -12.15
C ARG A 238 -5.56 21.03 -11.88
N GLU A 239 -4.52 21.21 -11.07
CA GLU A 239 -3.82 22.50 -10.95
C GLU A 239 -3.26 22.93 -12.31
N ALA A 240 -2.61 22.02 -13.04
CA ALA A 240 -2.09 22.27 -14.38
C ALA A 240 -3.19 22.36 -15.47
N ASN A 241 -4.39 21.87 -15.18
CA ASN A 241 -5.52 21.78 -16.12
C ASN A 241 -6.84 22.23 -15.46
N PRO A 242 -6.97 23.53 -15.12
CA PRO A 242 -8.09 24.05 -14.33
C PRO A 242 -9.44 23.91 -15.03
N GLN A 243 -9.46 23.67 -16.34
CA GLN A 243 -10.69 23.37 -17.09
C GLN A 243 -11.39 22.08 -16.63
N PHE A 244 -10.71 21.20 -15.89
CA PHE A 244 -11.26 19.94 -15.40
C PHE A 244 -11.80 20.01 -13.96
N GLY A 245 -11.87 21.21 -13.38
CA GLY A 245 -12.50 21.47 -12.08
C GLY A 245 -11.50 21.84 -10.99
N GLU A 246 -11.96 21.78 -9.74
CA GLU A 246 -11.14 22.04 -8.56
C GLU A 246 -9.96 21.07 -8.47
N ASP A 247 -8.81 21.57 -8.05
CA ASP A 247 -7.57 20.86 -7.80
C ASP A 247 -7.42 20.41 -6.35
N GLN A 248 -8.38 20.79 -5.49
CA GLN A 248 -8.39 20.49 -4.06
C GLN A 248 -9.74 19.89 -3.64
N PHE A 249 -9.72 18.91 -2.74
CA PHE A 249 -10.91 18.21 -2.29
C PHE A 249 -10.87 17.94 -0.79
N ASP A 250 -12.03 18.09 -0.15
CA ASP A 250 -12.25 17.77 1.25
C ASP A 250 -13.22 16.59 1.37
N GLU A 251 -12.86 15.60 2.19
CA GLU A 251 -13.72 14.46 2.52
C GLU A 251 -13.78 14.24 4.03
N VAL A 252 -14.96 13.89 4.55
CA VAL A 252 -15.13 13.40 5.92
C VAL A 252 -15.76 12.02 5.86
N ILE A 253 -15.03 11.03 6.38
CA ILE A 253 -15.49 9.65 6.44
C ILE A 253 -15.60 9.17 7.88
N GLY A 254 -16.64 8.38 8.15
CA GLY A 254 -16.87 7.75 9.44
C GLY A 254 -16.97 6.24 9.30
N ARG A 255 -16.39 5.49 10.23
CA ARG A 255 -16.47 4.02 10.29
C ARG A 255 -16.93 3.57 11.66
N ILE A 256 -17.90 2.66 11.69
CA ILE A 256 -18.23 1.83 12.84
C ILE A 256 -17.76 0.42 12.51
N GLN A 257 -16.82 -0.11 13.28
CA GLN A 257 -16.31 -1.47 13.08
C GLN A 257 -16.84 -2.39 14.17
N VAL A 258 -17.35 -3.55 13.76
CA VAL A 258 -17.80 -4.64 14.63
C VAL A 258 -17.22 -5.94 14.09
N MET A 259 -16.37 -6.61 14.86
CA MET A 259 -15.81 -7.93 14.56
C MET A 259 -16.41 -8.96 15.52
N PHE A 260 -16.64 -10.17 15.01
CA PHE A 260 -17.19 -11.32 15.74
C PHE A 260 -16.40 -12.59 15.44
#